data_AF-A0A318DXV4-F1
#
_entry.id   AF-A0A318DXV4-F1
#
_cell.length_a   1.000
_cell.length_b   1.000
_cell.length_c   1.000
_cell.angle_alpha   90.00
_cell.angle_beta   90.00
_cell.angle_gamma   90.00
#
_symmetry.space_group_name_H-M   'P 1'
#
loop_
_entity.id
_entity.type
_entity.pdbx_description
1 polymer ?
#
loop_
_entity_poly.entity_id
_entity_poly.type
_entity_poly.pdbx_seq_one_letter_code
_entity_poly.pdbx_strand_id
1 'polypeptide(L)'
;MLKRYRWSMLNVLIATMTLIVIVLVMVPIWRGFGPSRHIAEALKDANALKDVVLEAATVRGGLAEVHATDLHYNRSAAVGTYIASAEIADGGLITLHTRNTGANPDPVLMLIPRERNGKEGAEITWSCKLVLTGYSLSPPDCLNQNATMVQAGNGLESQTARVGAAATPPAAGAPQP
;
A
#
# COMPACT_ATOMS: atom_id res chain seq x y z
N MET A 1 -40.81 -10.00 -28.42
CA MET A 1 -40.49 -11.07 -29.39
C MET A 1 -39.06 -11.57 -29.14
N LEU A 2 -38.87 -12.69 -28.44
CA LEU A 2 -37.53 -13.30 -28.37
C LEU A 2 -37.24 -14.01 -29.70
N LYS A 3 -36.25 -13.53 -30.45
CA LYS A 3 -35.71 -14.24 -31.62
C LYS A 3 -35.21 -15.60 -31.13
N ARG A 4 -35.94 -16.68 -31.46
CA ARG A 4 -35.45 -18.06 -31.30
C ARG A 4 -34.26 -18.25 -32.25
N TYR A 5 -33.09 -17.88 -31.77
CA TYR A 5 -31.81 -18.24 -32.35
C TYR A 5 -31.81 -19.77 -32.47
N ARG A 6 -31.70 -20.30 -33.69
CA ARG A 6 -31.60 -21.75 -33.92
C ARG A 6 -30.16 -22.16 -33.57
N TRP A 7 -29.89 -22.29 -32.27
CA TRP A 7 -28.60 -22.79 -31.78
C TRP A 7 -28.39 -24.20 -32.35
N SER A 8 -27.46 -24.35 -33.28
CA SER A 8 -26.97 -25.67 -33.67
C SER A 8 -26.34 -26.33 -32.44
N MET A 9 -26.55 -27.64 -32.26
CA MET A 9 -25.89 -28.42 -31.20
C MET A 9 -24.37 -28.21 -31.21
N LEU A 10 -23.78 -28.07 -32.42
CA LEU A 10 -22.36 -27.74 -32.60
C LEU A 10 -21.98 -26.38 -32.00
N ASN A 11 -22.81 -25.35 -32.17
CA ASN A 11 -22.54 -24.01 -31.66
C ASN A 11 -22.66 -23.96 -30.12
N VAL A 12 -23.62 -24.71 -29.55
CA VAL A 12 -23.72 -24.91 -28.09
C VAL A 12 -22.44 -25.58 -27.59
N LEU A 13 -22.04 -26.69 -28.21
CA LEU A 13 -20.87 -27.47 -27.79
C LEU A 13 -19.57 -26.66 -27.83
N ILE A 14 -19.32 -25.94 -28.93
CA ILE A 14 -18.13 -25.08 -29.07
C ILE A 14 -18.14 -23.98 -28.00
N ALA A 15 -19.26 -23.26 -27.83
CA ALA A 15 -19.36 -22.20 -26.83
C ALA A 15 -19.15 -22.72 -25.40
N THR A 16 -19.70 -23.88 -25.05
CA THR A 16 -19.50 -24.52 -23.74
C THR A 16 -18.04 -24.91 -23.52
N MET A 17 -17.36 -25.48 -24.53
CA MET A 17 -15.93 -25.83 -24.42
C MET A 17 -15.05 -24.58 -24.20
N THR A 18 -15.30 -23.50 -24.94
CA THR A 18 -14.57 -22.23 -24.74
C THR A 18 -14.82 -21.65 -23.34
N LEU A 19 -16.05 -21.69 -22.84
CA LEU A 19 -16.38 -21.24 -21.48
C LEU A 19 -15.67 -22.07 -20.39
N ILE A 20 -15.57 -23.39 -20.55
CA ILE A 20 -14.84 -24.26 -19.62
C ILE A 20 -13.36 -23.85 -19.56
N VAL A 21 -12.72 -23.64 -20.71
CA VAL A 21 -11.32 -23.19 -20.78
C VAL A 21 -11.13 -21.82 -20.12
N ILE A 22 -12.04 -20.85 -20.37
CA ILE A 22 -11.99 -19.53 -19.73
C ILE A 22 -12.08 -19.64 -18.21
N VAL A 23 -13.00 -20.46 -17.68
CA VAL A 23 -13.16 -20.67 -16.23
C VAL A 23 -11.91 -21.31 -15.61
N LEU A 24 -11.32 -22.32 -16.27
CA LEU A 24 -10.10 -22.98 -15.79
C LEU A 24 -8.90 -22.02 -15.68
N VAL A 25 -8.78 -21.03 -16.57
CA VAL A 25 -7.73 -20.00 -16.50
C VAL A 25 -8.07 -18.92 -15.46
N MET A 26 -9.34 -18.53 -15.33
CA MET A 26 -9.74 -17.46 -14.39
C MET A 26 -9.73 -17.90 -12.92
N VAL A 27 -10.20 -19.10 -12.57
CA VAL A 27 -10.26 -19.56 -11.17
C VAL A 27 -8.92 -19.47 -10.41
N PRO A 28 -7.75 -19.92 -10.93
CA PRO A 28 -6.49 -19.77 -10.22
C PRO A 28 -6.06 -18.30 -10.06
N ILE A 29 -6.32 -17.45 -11.06
CA ILE A 29 -6.04 -16.01 -11.00
C ILE A 29 -6.83 -15.35 -9.85
N TRP A 30 -8.12 -15.69 -9.71
CA TRP A 30 -8.98 -15.11 -8.67
C TRP A 30 -8.57 -15.51 -7.25
N ARG A 31 -8.00 -16.71 -7.06
CA ARG A 31 -7.47 -17.14 -5.75
C ARG A 31 -6.19 -16.40 -5.33
N GLY A 32 -5.43 -15.84 -6.27
CA GLY A 32 -4.25 -15.03 -5.97
C GLY A 32 -4.58 -13.67 -5.33
N PHE A 33 -5.72 -13.08 -5.65
CA PHE A 33 -6.08 -11.72 -5.20
C PHE A 33 -6.71 -11.64 -3.81
N GLY A 34 -7.11 -12.78 -3.21
CA GLY A 34 -7.69 -12.82 -1.86
C GLY A 34 -6.71 -12.31 -0.80
N PRO A 35 -5.54 -12.96 -0.62
CA PRO A 35 -4.62 -12.59 0.46
C PRO A 35 -4.13 -11.15 0.41
N SER A 36 -3.80 -10.62 -0.77
CA SER A 36 -3.38 -9.21 -0.89
C SER A 36 -4.47 -8.22 -0.46
N ARG A 37 -5.76 -8.54 -0.60
CA ARG A 37 -6.85 -7.69 -0.06
C ARG A 37 -6.92 -7.76 1.45
N HIS A 38 -6.78 -8.97 2.03
CA HIS A 38 -6.79 -9.15 3.48
C HIS A 38 -5.59 -8.47 4.16
N ILE A 39 -4.40 -8.52 3.53
CA ILE A 39 -3.20 -7.81 3.98
C ILE A 39 -3.35 -6.29 3.82
N ALA A 40 -3.99 -5.81 2.73
CA ALA A 40 -4.29 -4.39 2.56
C ALA A 40 -5.29 -3.86 3.60
N GLU A 41 -6.23 -4.69 4.06
CA GLU A 41 -7.13 -4.33 5.16
C GLU A 41 -6.37 -4.24 6.49
N ALA A 42 -5.52 -5.23 6.81
CA ALA A 42 -4.65 -5.18 7.99
C ALA A 42 -3.74 -3.93 8.01
N LEU A 43 -3.26 -3.46 6.86
CA LEU A 43 -2.46 -2.23 6.77
C LEU A 43 -3.24 -0.94 7.10
N LYS A 44 -4.58 -0.95 7.02
CA LYS A 44 -5.42 0.17 7.46
C LYS A 44 -5.55 0.19 8.98
N ASP A 45 -5.82 -0.96 9.60
CA ASP A 45 -5.90 -1.11 11.05
C ASP A 45 -4.57 -0.67 11.72
N ALA A 46 -3.45 -0.92 11.04
CA ALA A 46 -2.12 -0.50 11.48
C ALA A 46 -1.87 1.02 11.48
N ASN A 47 -2.74 1.84 10.86
CA ASN A 47 -2.47 3.26 10.73
C ASN A 47 -2.52 3.99 12.09
N ALA A 48 -3.42 3.56 12.99
CA ALA A 48 -3.50 4.08 14.36
C ALA A 48 -2.19 3.86 15.17
N LEU A 49 -1.43 2.81 14.88
CA LEU A 49 -0.13 2.56 15.51
C LEU A 49 0.97 3.48 14.96
N LYS A 50 0.90 3.85 13.68
CA LYS A 50 1.81 4.84 13.09
C LYS A 50 1.59 6.21 13.72
N ASP A 51 0.34 6.57 13.97
CA ASP A 51 -0.03 7.84 14.61
C ASP A 51 0.52 7.90 16.04
N VAL A 52 0.38 6.82 16.83
CA VAL A 52 1.01 6.69 18.18
C VAL A 52 2.53 6.87 18.14
N VAL A 53 3.22 6.25 17.17
CA VAL A 53 4.69 6.41 17.01
C VAL A 53 5.05 7.84 16.59
N LEU A 54 4.26 8.45 15.72
CA LEU A 54 4.47 9.82 15.25
C LEU A 54 4.27 10.84 16.38
N GLU A 55 3.23 10.69 17.19
CA GLU A 55 2.99 11.49 18.41
C GLU A 55 4.15 11.32 19.40
N ALA A 56 4.57 10.08 19.68
CA ALA A 56 5.68 9.83 20.60
C ALA A 56 7.00 10.45 20.10
N ALA A 57 7.34 10.28 18.83
CA ALA A 57 8.57 10.84 18.25
C ALA A 57 8.54 12.37 18.20
N THR A 58 7.41 12.98 17.87
CA THR A 58 7.27 14.46 17.83
C THR A 58 7.29 15.09 19.21
N VAL A 59 6.75 14.44 20.24
CA VAL A 59 6.83 14.91 21.64
C VAL A 59 8.24 14.77 22.20
N ARG A 60 9.00 13.74 21.78
CA ARG A 60 10.31 13.38 22.35
C ARG A 60 11.52 13.90 21.59
N GLY A 61 11.32 14.46 20.39
CA GLY A 61 12.38 15.05 19.57
C GLY A 61 13.02 14.09 18.55
N GLY A 62 12.53 12.86 18.43
CA GLY A 62 12.94 11.94 17.37
C GLY A 62 12.57 10.48 17.64
N LEU A 63 12.83 9.60 16.66
CA LEU A 63 12.59 8.16 16.79
C LEU A 63 13.49 7.50 17.85
N ALA A 64 14.72 7.98 18.04
CA ALA A 64 15.70 7.39 18.96
C ALA A 64 15.20 7.36 20.42
N GLU A 65 14.41 8.37 20.81
CA GLU A 65 13.84 8.54 22.16
C GLU A 65 12.50 7.80 22.37
N VAL A 66 11.99 7.11 21.34
CA VAL A 66 10.75 6.33 21.41
C VAL A 66 11.04 4.95 22.01
N HIS A 67 10.77 4.82 23.31
CA HIS A 67 10.87 3.55 24.04
C HIS A 67 9.52 2.85 24.18
N ALA A 68 9.49 1.54 23.94
CA ALA A 68 8.28 0.72 23.96
C ALA A 68 7.61 0.65 25.35
N THR A 69 8.39 0.84 26.43
CA THR A 69 7.90 0.91 27.81
C THR A 69 7.02 2.12 28.09
N ASP A 70 7.24 3.21 27.34
CA ASP A 70 6.64 4.51 27.59
C ASP A 70 5.40 4.76 26.71
N LEU A 71 5.16 3.86 25.74
CA LEU A 71 4.02 3.92 24.84
C LEU A 71 2.79 3.28 25.50
N HIS A 72 1.94 4.13 26.08
CA HIS A 72 0.64 3.73 26.62
C HIS A 72 -0.44 3.71 25.52
N TYR A 73 -0.45 2.65 24.70
CA TYR A 73 -1.47 2.45 23.64
C TYR A 73 -2.28 1.16 23.87
N ASN A 74 -3.51 1.16 23.36
CA ASN A 74 -4.38 -0.01 23.39
C ASN A 74 -4.00 -0.98 22.26
N ARG A 75 -3.20 -2.01 22.56
CA ARG A 75 -2.84 -3.06 21.58
C ARG A 75 -4.06 -3.70 20.90
N SER A 76 -5.17 -3.85 21.62
CA SER A 76 -6.41 -4.43 21.08
C SER A 76 -7.09 -3.54 20.04
N ALA A 77 -6.79 -2.23 19.98
CA ALA A 77 -7.33 -1.35 18.94
C ALA A 77 -6.74 -1.64 17.54
N ALA A 78 -5.60 -2.32 17.47
CA ALA A 78 -5.01 -2.79 16.21
C ALA A 78 -5.24 -4.30 15.95
N VAL A 79 -6.00 -4.99 16.81
CA VAL A 79 -6.38 -6.39 16.61
C VAL A 79 -7.72 -6.44 15.89
N GLY A 80 -7.73 -7.02 14.69
CA GLY A 80 -8.88 -7.04 13.79
C GLY A 80 -9.14 -8.42 13.18
N THR A 81 -9.97 -8.49 12.13
CA THR A 81 -10.26 -9.75 11.43
C THR A 81 -8.99 -10.42 10.89
N TYR A 82 -8.02 -9.61 10.44
CA TYR A 82 -6.80 -10.05 9.77
C TYR A 82 -5.50 -9.81 10.57
N ILE A 83 -5.60 -9.24 11.78
CA ILE A 83 -4.47 -9.08 12.72
C ILE A 83 -4.76 -9.89 13.99
N ALA A 84 -3.81 -10.74 14.38
CA ALA A 84 -3.84 -11.51 15.62
C ALA A 84 -3.27 -10.70 16.79
N SER A 85 -2.13 -10.06 16.57
CA SER A 85 -1.46 -9.20 17.55
C SER A 85 -0.66 -8.09 16.86
N ALA A 86 -0.45 -7.01 17.59
CA ALA A 86 0.37 -5.88 17.18
C ALA A 86 1.28 -5.44 18.33
N GLU A 87 2.53 -5.14 18.00
CA GLU A 87 3.57 -4.74 18.93
C GLU A 87 4.35 -3.55 18.36
N ILE A 88 4.78 -2.65 19.24
CA ILE A 88 5.69 -1.54 18.93
C ILE A 88 6.94 -1.76 19.78
N ALA A 89 8.11 -1.80 19.13
CA ALA A 89 9.41 -1.88 19.78
C ALA A 89 10.10 -0.51 19.80
N ASP A 90 11.24 -0.42 20.50
CA ASP A 90 12.06 0.78 20.56
C ASP A 90 12.42 1.30 19.15
N GLY A 91 12.52 2.62 19.00
CA GLY A 91 12.66 3.24 17.68
C GLY A 91 11.37 3.25 16.84
N GLY A 92 10.23 2.88 17.43
CA GLY A 92 8.92 2.91 16.76
C GLY A 92 8.66 1.81 15.73
N LEU A 93 9.46 0.73 15.75
CA LEU A 93 9.26 -0.42 14.86
C LEU A 93 7.93 -1.13 15.19
N ILE A 94 6.99 -1.16 14.25
CA ILE A 94 5.70 -1.84 14.43
C ILE A 94 5.78 -3.23 13.81
N THR A 95 5.42 -4.26 14.57
CA THR A 95 5.29 -5.65 14.09
C THR A 95 3.84 -6.11 14.24
N LEU A 96 3.26 -6.65 13.17
CA LEU A 96 1.88 -7.13 13.11
C LEU A 96 1.89 -8.60 12.71
N HIS A 97 1.34 -9.46 13.56
CA HIS A 97 1.10 -10.85 13.22
C HIS A 97 -0.26 -10.95 12.55
N THR A 98 -0.30 -11.29 11.27
CA THR A 98 -1.58 -11.46 10.58
C THR A 98 -2.24 -12.80 10.91
N ARG A 99 -3.53 -12.91 10.60
CA ARG A 99 -4.32 -14.16 10.68
C ARG A 99 -5.36 -14.16 9.58
N ASN A 100 -5.84 -15.35 9.20
CA ASN A 100 -6.98 -15.49 8.29
C ASN A 100 -6.77 -14.79 6.93
N THR A 101 -5.53 -14.53 6.51
CA THR A 101 -5.26 -13.86 5.23
C THR A 101 -5.46 -14.81 4.05
N GLY A 102 -5.52 -16.12 4.28
CA GLY A 102 -5.56 -17.13 3.21
C GLY A 102 -4.19 -17.39 2.58
N ALA A 103 -3.12 -16.74 3.04
CA ALA A 103 -1.77 -17.23 2.88
C ALA A 103 -1.49 -18.36 3.89
N ASN A 104 -0.53 -19.23 3.59
CA ASN A 104 -0.08 -20.28 4.50
C ASN A 104 1.45 -20.44 4.42
N PRO A 105 2.20 -20.09 5.48
CA PRO A 105 1.75 -19.45 6.72
C PRO A 105 1.18 -18.04 6.48
N ASP A 106 0.37 -17.54 7.43
CA ASP A 106 -0.02 -16.13 7.48
C ASP A 106 1.24 -15.24 7.64
N PRO A 107 1.42 -14.15 6.87
CA PRO A 107 2.62 -13.32 6.92
C PRO A 107 2.72 -12.47 8.19
N VAL A 108 3.93 -12.06 8.52
CA VAL A 108 4.19 -11.00 9.51
C VAL A 108 4.49 -9.70 8.77
N LEU A 109 3.82 -8.61 9.16
CA LEU A 109 4.06 -7.28 8.61
C LEU A 109 4.98 -6.50 9.55
N MET A 110 6.00 -5.85 9.00
CA MET A 110 6.88 -4.95 9.75
C MET A 110 6.80 -3.55 9.13
N LEU A 111 6.40 -2.55 9.91
CA LEU A 111 6.42 -1.15 9.52
C LEU A 111 7.60 -0.47 10.23
N ILE A 112 8.60 -0.11 9.44
CA ILE A 112 9.87 0.44 9.91
C ILE A 112 9.86 1.94 9.64
N PRO A 113 9.77 2.80 10.67
CA PRO A 113 9.87 4.24 10.50
C PRO A 113 11.32 4.66 10.21
N ARG A 114 11.47 5.76 9.47
CA ARG A 114 12.75 6.38 9.12
C ARG A 114 12.59 7.89 9.08
N GLU A 115 13.33 8.59 9.91
CA GLU A 115 13.49 10.04 9.79
C GLU A 115 14.23 10.41 8.50
N ARG A 116 13.71 11.43 7.82
CA ARG A 116 14.20 11.86 6.51
C ARG A 116 15.66 12.32 6.60
N ASN A 117 16.50 11.70 5.76
CA ASN A 117 17.96 11.89 5.74
C ASN A 117 18.68 11.51 7.06
N GLY A 118 18.05 10.71 7.94
CA GLY A 118 18.64 10.30 9.22
C GLY A 118 18.88 11.45 10.20
N LYS A 119 18.07 12.51 10.12
CA LYS A 119 18.11 13.63 11.06
C LYS A 119 17.02 13.47 12.12
N GLU A 120 17.42 13.45 13.39
CA GLU A 120 16.50 13.42 14.53
C GLU A 120 15.48 14.56 14.44
N GLY A 121 14.20 14.23 14.69
CA GLY A 121 13.09 15.18 14.64
C GLY A 121 12.68 15.62 13.22
N ALA A 122 13.23 15.02 12.16
CA ALA A 122 12.78 15.25 10.79
C ALA A 122 11.50 14.46 10.46
N GLU A 123 10.92 14.76 9.29
CA GLU A 123 9.77 14.04 8.72
C GLU A 123 9.97 12.51 8.77
N ILE A 124 9.02 11.79 9.37
CA ILE A 124 9.07 10.33 9.48
C ILE A 124 8.39 9.69 8.27
N THR A 125 9.18 8.92 7.53
CA THR A 125 8.74 8.09 6.41
C THR A 125 8.61 6.63 6.86
N TRP A 126 7.71 5.86 6.25
CA TRP A 126 7.35 4.51 6.71
C TRP A 126 7.62 3.47 5.63
N SER A 127 8.48 2.49 5.93
CA SER A 127 8.74 1.36 5.04
C SER A 127 8.08 0.07 5.53
N CYS A 128 7.26 -0.55 4.68
CA CYS A 128 6.63 -1.84 4.95
C CYS A 128 7.49 -3.00 4.45
N LYS A 129 7.59 -4.09 5.23
CA LYS A 129 8.10 -5.40 4.80
C LYS A 129 7.10 -6.50 5.15
N LEU A 130 6.89 -7.43 4.22
CA LEU A 130 6.26 -8.72 4.50
C LEU A 130 7.36 -9.74 4.79
N VAL A 131 7.22 -10.47 5.89
CA VAL A 131 8.05 -11.62 6.25
C VAL A 131 7.17 -12.87 6.14
N LEU A 132 7.70 -13.92 5.48
CA LEU A 132 7.08 -15.24 5.20
C LEU A 132 6.27 -15.43 3.90
N THR A 133 6.15 -14.45 3.00
CA THR A 133 5.60 -14.68 1.64
C THR A 133 6.47 -14.07 0.56
N GLY A 134 6.68 -14.79 -0.55
CA GLY A 134 7.33 -14.23 -1.73
C GLY A 134 6.57 -13.03 -2.30
N TYR A 135 7.27 -12.15 -3.02
CA TYR A 135 6.84 -10.82 -3.50
C TYR A 135 5.51 -10.75 -4.29
N SER A 136 4.90 -11.89 -4.64
CA SER A 136 3.62 -11.98 -5.37
C SER A 136 2.38 -11.65 -4.52
N LEU A 137 2.47 -11.64 -3.18
CA LEU A 137 1.32 -11.45 -2.28
C LEU A 137 1.28 -10.07 -1.59
N SER A 138 2.37 -9.31 -1.60
CA SER A 138 2.43 -7.97 -0.99
C SER A 138 1.52 -6.95 -1.70
N PRO A 139 0.71 -6.17 -0.96
CA PRO A 139 -0.01 -5.03 -1.53
C PRO A 139 0.92 -3.98 -2.14
N PRO A 140 0.42 -3.12 -3.05
CA PRO A 140 1.21 -2.04 -3.66
C PRO A 140 1.94 -1.16 -2.63
N ASP A 141 1.31 -0.87 -1.49
CA ASP A 141 1.86 -0.05 -0.40
C ASP A 141 3.09 -0.68 0.30
N CYS A 142 3.28 -1.99 0.15
CA CYS A 142 4.45 -2.72 0.63
C CYS A 142 5.43 -3.13 -0.49
N LEU A 143 5.04 -2.98 -1.77
CA LEU A 143 5.91 -3.16 -2.93
C LEU A 143 6.66 -1.87 -3.31
N ASN A 144 5.96 -0.74 -3.25
CA ASN A 144 6.39 0.50 -3.89
C ASN A 144 7.15 1.44 -2.93
N GLN A 145 7.96 0.88 -2.03
CA GLN A 145 8.74 1.65 -1.04
C GLN A 145 9.91 2.46 -1.64
N ASN A 146 10.04 2.45 -2.97
CA ASN A 146 10.89 3.36 -3.76
C ASN A 146 10.08 4.31 -4.68
N ALA A 147 8.76 4.39 -4.53
CA ALA A 147 7.88 5.28 -5.29
C ALA A 147 6.90 6.04 -4.37
N THR A 148 7.36 7.18 -3.86
CA THR A 148 6.70 8.51 -3.90
C THR A 148 5.15 8.52 -4.01
N MET A 149 4.35 9.21 -3.18
CA MET A 149 4.53 10.53 -2.55
C MET A 149 3.61 10.75 -1.31
N VAL A 150 3.94 11.80 -0.56
CA VAL A 150 3.02 12.80 0.01
C VAL A 150 1.53 12.63 -0.35
N GLN A 151 0.68 12.51 0.68
CA GLN A 151 -0.72 12.96 0.61
C GLN A 151 -1.09 13.62 1.95
N ALA A 152 -0.55 14.82 2.19
CA ALA A 152 -1.12 15.75 3.15
C ALA A 152 -2.53 16.18 2.69
N GLY A 153 -3.36 16.64 3.63
CA GLY A 153 -4.80 16.73 3.43
C GLY A 153 -5.29 17.69 2.33
N ASN A 154 -6.52 17.39 1.87
CA ASN A 154 -7.49 18.27 1.21
C ASN A 154 -7.13 18.87 -0.16
N GLY A 155 -7.84 18.42 -1.20
CA GLY A 155 -7.79 19.05 -2.53
C GLY A 155 -8.51 18.23 -3.59
N LEU A 156 -9.82 18.42 -3.73
CA LEU A 156 -10.55 18.01 -4.93
C LEU A 156 -10.15 18.97 -6.06
N GLU A 157 -9.50 18.51 -7.13
CA GLU A 157 -9.81 18.98 -8.49
C GLU A 157 -9.12 18.20 -9.62
N SER A 158 -9.90 18.01 -10.67
CA SER A 158 -9.72 17.31 -11.93
C SER A 158 -8.37 17.46 -12.65
N GLN A 159 -7.93 16.35 -13.25
CA GLN A 159 -7.02 16.35 -14.40
C GLN A 159 -7.56 17.25 -15.53
N THR A 160 -6.73 18.14 -16.07
CA THR A 160 -6.86 18.62 -17.46
C THR A 160 -5.47 18.97 -17.98
N ALA A 161 -4.99 18.19 -18.94
CA ALA A 161 -3.78 18.52 -19.68
C ALA A 161 -3.98 19.80 -20.51
N ARG A 162 -3.02 20.73 -20.47
CA ARG A 162 -2.88 21.77 -21.50
C ARG A 162 -1.45 21.84 -22.01
N VAL A 163 -1.33 21.56 -23.31
CA VAL A 163 -0.15 21.82 -24.12
C VAL A 163 -0.13 23.32 -24.50
N GLY A 164 1.05 23.94 -24.45
CA GLY A 164 1.31 25.30 -24.93
C GLY A 164 2.74 25.68 -24.52
N ALA A 165 3.78 25.65 -25.37
CA ALA A 165 4.01 26.37 -26.64
C ALA A 165 4.52 27.82 -26.45
N ALA A 166 5.83 27.97 -26.70
CA ALA A 166 6.58 29.15 -27.17
C ALA A 166 6.59 30.48 -26.37
N ALA A 167 7.81 30.99 -26.09
CA ALA A 167 8.25 32.34 -26.47
C ALA A 167 9.76 32.58 -26.23
N THR A 168 10.52 32.88 -27.29
CA THR A 168 11.76 33.71 -27.25
C THR A 168 11.34 35.19 -27.38
N PRO A 169 12.12 36.20 -26.95
CA PRO A 169 12.93 36.99 -27.92
C PRO A 169 14.24 37.60 -27.27
N PRO A 170 14.86 38.75 -27.66
CA PRO A 170 16.25 38.75 -28.14
C PRO A 170 17.20 39.79 -27.46
N ALA A 171 18.37 40.05 -28.07
CA ALA A 171 19.56 40.66 -27.46
C ALA A 171 19.83 42.16 -27.77
N ALA A 172 20.71 42.74 -26.93
CA ALA A 172 21.60 43.90 -27.13
C ALA A 172 22.72 43.80 -26.04
N GLY A 173 23.86 44.51 -26.03
CA GLY A 173 24.50 45.45 -26.97
C GLY A 173 25.82 45.99 -26.34
N ALA A 174 26.80 46.44 -27.13
CA ALA A 174 28.08 47.00 -26.65
C ALA A 174 28.17 48.53 -26.90
N PRO A 175 29.20 49.29 -26.40
CA PRO A 175 30.60 49.18 -26.86
C PRO A 175 31.70 49.41 -25.76
N GLN A 176 32.96 49.43 -26.21
CA GLN A 176 34.20 49.66 -25.43
C GLN A 176 34.44 51.14 -25.04
N PRO A 177 35.53 51.46 -24.31
CA PRO A 177 36.84 51.71 -24.96
C PRO A 177 37.94 50.68 -24.63
#